data_AF-A0A9D1X3M7-F1
#
_entry.id   AF-A0A9D1X3M7-F1
#
_cell.length_a   1.000
_cell.length_b   1.000
_cell.length_c   1.000
_cell.angle_alpha   90.00
_cell.angle_beta   90.00
_cell.angle_gamma   90.00
#
_symmetry.space_group_name_H-M   'P 1'
#
loop_
_entity.id
_entity.type
_entity.pdbx_description
1 polymer ?
#
loop_
_entity_poly.entity_id
_entity_poly.type
_entity_poly.pdbx_seq_one_letter_code
_entity_poly.pdbx_strand_id
1 'polypeptide(L)' 'MPIGNPSKQSIAARKYEAKAGWISKSYKMKRETVEAFAEACNKAGVSQAGQLMKMMNEFIEEINKTDNE' A
#
# COMPACT_ATOMS: atom_id res chain seq x y z
N MET A 1 -10.32 -1.21 15.65
CA MET A 1 -9.51 -1.41 16.89
C MET A 1 -8.82 -2.77 16.82
N PRO A 2 -7.67 -3.00 17.48
CA PRO A 2 -7.01 -4.30 17.47
C PRO A 2 -7.92 -5.37 18.06
N ILE A 3 -7.97 -6.53 17.41
CA ILE A 3 -8.67 -7.71 17.92
C ILE A 3 -7.68 -8.43 18.85
N GLY A 4 -8.01 -8.55 20.15
CA GLY A 4 -7.16 -9.18 21.17
C GLY A 4 -6.68 -8.24 22.29
N ASN A 5 -5.57 -8.58 22.95
CA ASN A 5 -4.93 -7.78 24.01
C ASN A 5 -3.64 -7.08 23.50
N PRO A 6 -3.75 -5.97 22.77
CA PRO A 6 -2.62 -5.23 22.20
C PRO A 6 -1.79 -4.52 23.29
N SER A 7 -0.47 -4.47 23.11
CA SER A 7 0.42 -3.71 24.00
C SER A 7 0.15 -2.19 23.91
N LYS A 8 0.44 -1.45 24.99
CA LYS A 8 0.30 0.03 25.02
C LYS A 8 1.04 0.71 23.84
N GLN A 9 2.19 0.17 23.45
CA GLN A 9 2.99 0.63 22.30
C GLN A 9 2.21 0.49 20.98
N SER A 10 1.59 -0.67 20.74
CA SER A 10 0.83 -0.93 19.50
C SER A 10 -0.44 -0.07 19.37
N ILE A 11 -1.06 0.28 20.50
CA ILE A 11 -2.22 1.21 20.53
C ILE A 11 -1.77 2.63 20.15
N ALA A 12 -0.64 3.09 20.68
CA ALA A 12 -0.10 4.40 20.36
C ALA A 12 0.31 4.52 18.88
N ALA A 13 1.00 3.50 18.34
CA ALA A 13 1.35 3.43 16.93
C ALA A 13 0.11 3.53 16.03
N ARG A 14 -0.95 2.76 16.30
CA ARG A 14 -2.19 2.83 15.53
C ARG A 14 -2.93 4.16 15.62
N LYS A 15 -2.88 4.84 16.78
CA LYS A 15 -3.45 6.19 16.91
C LYS A 15 -2.70 7.19 16.02
N TYR A 16 -1.38 7.06 15.93
CA TYR A 16 -0.57 7.89 15.04
C TYR A 16 -0.85 7.57 13.57
N GLU A 17 -0.84 6.30 13.19
CA GLU A 17 -1.16 5.83 11.83
C GLU A 17 -2.51 6.39 11.35
N ALA A 18 -3.55 6.27 12.18
CA ALA A 18 -4.87 6.80 11.86
C ALA A 18 -4.88 8.33 11.73
N LYS A 19 -4.16 9.05 12.60
CA LYS A 19 -4.03 10.51 12.53
C LYS A 19 -3.28 10.97 11.27
N ALA A 20 -2.28 10.20 10.85
CA ALA A 20 -1.49 10.46 9.65
C ALA A 20 -2.12 9.89 8.37
N GLY A 21 -3.35 9.34 8.45
CA GLY A 21 -4.12 8.88 7.28
C GLY A 21 -3.68 7.53 6.72
N TRP A 22 -2.88 6.75 7.45
CA TRP A 22 -2.43 5.43 7.00
C TRP A 22 -3.56 4.41 7.13
N ILE A 23 -3.84 3.70 6.03
CA ILE A 23 -4.85 2.65 5.99
C ILE A 23 -4.20 1.35 5.55
N SER A 24 -4.34 0.29 6.36
CA SER A 24 -3.93 -1.06 5.96
C SER A 24 -5.03 -1.72 5.16
N LYS A 25 -4.85 -1.83 3.84
CA LYS A 25 -5.74 -2.59 2.96
C LYS A 25 -5.02 -3.84 2.46
N SER A 26 -5.54 -5.01 2.83
CA SER A 26 -4.99 -6.30 2.42
C SER A 26 -5.82 -6.91 1.30
N TYR A 27 -5.17 -7.23 0.18
CA TYR A 27 -5.78 -7.97 -0.93
C TYR A 27 -5.21 -9.39 -1.01
N LYS A 28 -6.01 -10.34 -1.49
CA LYS A 28 -5.50 -11.66 -1.89
C LYS A 28 -4.99 -11.55 -3.32
N MET A 29 -3.70 -11.77 -3.52
CA MET A 29 -3.05 -11.74 -4.84
C MET A 29 -2.48 -13.13 -5.18
N LYS A 30 -2.31 -13.41 -6.47
CA LYS A 30 -1.66 -14.64 -6.91
C LYS A 30 -0.16 -14.59 -6.59
N ARG A 31 0.38 -15.71 -6.10
CA ARG A 31 1.80 -15.83 -5.72
C ARG A 31 2.73 -15.48 -6.88
N GLU A 32 2.47 -16.04 -8.06
CA GLU A 32 3.28 -15.84 -9.27
C GLU A 32 3.46 -14.34 -9.60
N THR A 33 2.38 -13.56 -9.49
CA THR A 33 2.40 -12.13 -9.78
C THR A 33 3.20 -11.34 -8.73
N VAL A 34 3.05 -11.71 -7.45
CA VAL A 34 3.73 -11.02 -6.34
C VAL A 34 5.24 -11.29 -6.39
N GLU A 35 5.65 -12.52 -6.68
CA GLU A 35 7.06 -12.88 -6.79
C GLU A 35 7.72 -12.20 -8.00
N ALA A 36 7.05 -12.23 -9.17
CA ALA A 36 7.55 -11.52 -10.35
C ALA A 36 7.66 -10.00 -10.13
N PHE A 37 6.69 -9.39 -9.42
CA PHE A 37 6.74 -7.98 -9.07
C PHE A 37 7.90 -7.65 -8.12
N ALA A 38 8.15 -8.52 -7.13
CA ALA A 38 9.27 -8.37 -6.21
C ALA A 38 10.62 -8.43 -6.94
N GLU A 39 10.79 -9.39 -7.85
CA GLU A 39 11.99 -9.47 -8.69
C GLU A 39 12.18 -8.25 -9.59
N ALA A 40 11.11 -7.75 -10.20
CA ALA A 40 11.15 -6.55 -11.02
C ALA A 40 11.57 -5.32 -10.20
N CYS A 41 11.01 -5.16 -8.98
CA CYS A 41 11.38 -4.07 -8.07
C CYS A 41 12.86 -4.16 -7.66
N ASN A 42 13.35 -5.36 -7.35
CA ASN A 42 14.76 -5.59 -7.02
C ASN A 42 15.69 -5.23 -8.17
N LYS A 43 15.34 -5.64 -9.41
CA LYS A 43 16.12 -5.31 -10.62
C LYS A 43 16.12 -3.80 -10.89
N ALA A 44 15.01 -3.12 -10.63
CA ALA A 44 14.88 -1.68 -10.79
C ALA A 44 15.47 -0.87 -9.61
N GLY A 45 15.88 -1.53 -8.52
CA GLY A 45 16.42 -0.85 -7.33
C GLY A 45 15.39 -0.04 -6.54
N VAL A 46 14.11 -0.39 -6.63
CA VAL A 46 13.01 0.33 -5.97
C VAL A 46 12.33 -0.53 -4.92
N SER A 47 11.69 0.11 -3.93
CA SER A 47 10.86 -0.61 -2.97
C SER A 47 9.52 -1.03 -3.61
N GLN A 48 9.05 -2.23 -3.28
CA GLN A 48 7.75 -2.72 -3.74
C GLN A 48 6.60 -1.78 -3.37
N ALA A 49 6.62 -1.25 -2.14
CA ALA A 49 5.60 -0.31 -1.66
C ALA A 49 5.63 1.00 -2.45
N GLY A 50 6.82 1.57 -2.70
CA GLY A 50 6.97 2.80 -3.47
C GLY A 50 6.52 2.63 -4.92
N GLN A 51 6.92 1.53 -5.57
CA GLN A 51 6.50 1.24 -6.94
C GLN A 51 4.99 1.02 -7.04
N LEU A 52 4.39 0.30 -6.09
CA LEU A 52 2.94 0.11 -6.04
C LEU A 52 2.21 1.44 -5.87
N MET A 53 2.67 2.30 -4.95
CA MET A 53 2.05 3.61 -4.71
C MET A 53 2.12 4.51 -5.95
N LYS A 54 3.24 4.48 -6.67
CA LYS A 54 3.39 5.19 -7.95
C LYS A 54 2.35 4.72 -8.96
N MET A 55 2.24 3.41 -9.19
CA MET A 55 1.26 2.85 -10.13
C MET A 55 -0.18 3.17 -9.73
N MET A 56 -0.49 3.18 -8.43
CA MET A 56 -1.83 3.56 -7.94
C MET A 56 -2.15 5.03 -8.24
N ASN A 57 -1.20 5.95 -8.02
CA ASN A 57 -1.40 7.37 -8.32
C ASN A 57 -1.53 7.64 -9.82
N GLU A 58 -0.68 7.00 -10.63
CA GLU A 58 -0.75 7.10 -12.10
C GLU A 58 -2.13 6.68 -12.62
N PHE A 59 -2.67 5.56 -12.11
CA PHE A 59 -4.00 5.10 -12.47
C PHE A 59 -5.11 6.06 -12.01
N ILE A 60 -5.00 6.65 -10.81
CA ILE A 60 -5.96 7.66 -10.34
C ILE A 60 -5.96 8.89 -11.25
N GLU A 61 -4.77 9.36 -11.65
CA GLU A 61 -4.64 10.50 -12.54
C GLU A 61 -5.18 10.21 -13.95
N GLU A 62 -4.96 9.01 -14.48
CA GLU A 62 -5.48 8.58 -15.77
C GLU A 62 -7.02 8.61 -15.80
N ILE A 63 -7.65 7.99 -14.81
CA ILE A 63 -9.13 7.96 -14.71
C ILE A 63 -9.70 9.36 -14.50
N ASN A 64 -9.12 10.16 -13.60
CA ASN A 64 -9.59 11.53 -13.38
C ASN A 64 -9.47 12.43 -14.62
N LYS A 65 -8.49 12.19 -15.50
CA LYS A 65 -8.40 12.94 -16.77
C LYS A 65 -9.52 12.54 -17.73
N THR A 66 -9.88 11.27 -17.75
CA THR A 66 -10.92 10.71 -18.63
C THR A 66 -12.33 11.17 -18.25
N ASP A 67 -12.57 11.41 -16.94
CA ASP A 67 -13.87 11.90 -16.44
C ASP A 67 -14.10 13.41 -16.68
N ASN A 68 -13.08 14.16 -17.13
CA ASN A 68 -13.16 15.60 -17.40
C ASN A 68 -13.19 15.95 -18.91
N GLU A 69 -13.42 14.97 -19.77
CA GLU A 69 -13.62 15.13 -21.23
C GLU A 69 -15.03 14.66 -21.64
#